data_AF-A0A1W9QS57-F1
#
_entry.id   AF-A0A1W9QS57-F1
#
_cell.length_a   1.000
_cell.length_b   1.000
_cell.length_c   1.000
_cell.angle_alpha   90.00
_cell.angle_beta   90.00
_cell.angle_gamma   90.00
#
_symmetry.space_group_name_H-M   'P 1'
#
loop_
_entity.id
_entity.type
_entity.pdbx_description
1 polymer ?
#
loop_
_entity_poly.entity_id
_entity_poly.type
_entity_poly.pdbx_seq_one_letter_code
_entity_poly.pdbx_strand_id
1 'polypeptide(L)'
;MKKQIYLIFSIFLISVFCVNISIAGDKTKKEEKKAIRKARDKYLVLGLGFSYSKVIDKATSPLLYKGFGFPYVSLNYFVHSDKRIKSLEIDFAFNMLHTRTETPWYDPQIFSGNTAIRYNILYRIKKIYKNRINWYVGPEFNINNHFRVNYKYGNSAFNFDSYMGFGFATRFEFPFSYKSKKMKIWFMKFNRRDRNLRLSWQFSMPVINMIIRPSYVTITNFIDPDLQASVAGDQVSSGFF
;
A
#
# COMPACT_ATOMS: atom_id res chain seq x y z
N MET A 1 15.48 -11.95 -33.11
CA MET A 1 14.91 -10.63 -32.77
C MET A 1 13.57 -10.32 -33.42
N LYS A 2 13.37 -10.49 -34.74
CA LYS A 2 12.09 -10.11 -35.41
C LYS A 2 10.84 -10.76 -34.81
N LYS A 3 10.90 -12.05 -34.40
CA LYS A 3 9.74 -12.76 -33.79
C LYS A 3 9.29 -12.21 -32.42
N GLN A 4 10.19 -11.65 -31.61
CA GLN A 4 9.83 -11.06 -30.30
C GLN A 4 9.12 -9.70 -30.46
N ILE A 5 9.46 -8.94 -31.50
CA ILE A 5 8.81 -7.66 -31.80
C ILE A 5 7.35 -7.89 -32.21
N TYR A 6 7.06 -8.92 -33.01
CA TYR A 6 5.67 -9.26 -33.38
C TYR A 6 4.82 -9.72 -32.19
N LEU A 7 5.41 -10.43 -31.22
CA LEU A 7 4.71 -10.86 -30.01
C LEU A 7 4.31 -9.65 -29.14
N ILE A 8 5.24 -8.73 -28.89
CA ILE A 8 4.99 -7.51 -28.10
C ILE A 8 3.96 -6.62 -28.80
N PHE A 9 4.05 -6.49 -30.13
CA PHE A 9 3.10 -5.70 -30.91
C PHE A 9 1.69 -6.32 -30.92
N SER A 10 1.59 -7.66 -30.96
CA SER A 10 0.29 -8.36 -30.88
C SER A 10 -0.39 -8.22 -29.52
N ILE A 11 0.37 -8.24 -28.42
CA ILE A 11 -0.16 -8.02 -27.05
C ILE A 11 -0.62 -6.57 -26.90
N PHE A 12 0.11 -5.61 -27.47
CA PHE A 12 -0.28 -4.20 -27.48
C PHE A 12 -1.56 -3.98 -28.30
N LEU A 13 -1.69 -4.60 -29.48
CA LEU A 13 -2.88 -4.51 -30.34
C LEU A 13 -4.13 -5.12 -29.68
N ILE A 14 -3.98 -6.24 -28.96
CA ILE A 14 -5.06 -6.89 -28.21
C ILE A 14 -5.50 -6.03 -27.01
N SER A 15 -4.59 -5.28 -26.38
CA SER A 15 -4.95 -4.35 -25.29
C SER A 15 -5.72 -3.11 -25.77
N VAL A 16 -5.43 -2.63 -26.99
CA VAL A 16 -6.17 -1.52 -27.64
C VAL A 16 -7.55 -1.98 -28.14
N PHE A 17 -7.73 -3.28 -28.37
CA PHE A 17 -9.03 -3.91 -28.65
C PHE A 17 -9.86 -4.24 -27.40
N CYS A 18 -9.65 -3.52 -26.28
CA CYS A 18 -10.65 -3.43 -25.21
C CYS A 18 -11.86 -2.64 -25.73
N VAL A 19 -12.75 -3.38 -26.40
CA VAL A 19 -14.03 -2.94 -26.95
C VAL A 19 -14.79 -2.07 -25.95
N ASN A 20 -14.88 -0.77 -26.24
CA ASN A 20 -15.84 0.13 -25.60
C ASN A 20 -17.23 -0.16 -26.17
N ILE A 21 -17.90 -1.18 -25.63
CA ILE A 21 -19.32 -1.41 -25.87
C ILE A 21 -20.09 -0.27 -25.17
N SER A 22 -20.28 0.85 -25.87
CA SER A 22 -21.22 1.90 -25.44
C SER A 22 -22.61 1.56 -25.94
N ILE A 23 -23.36 0.80 -25.13
CA ILE A 23 -24.81 0.66 -25.31
C ILE A 23 -25.44 2.03 -25.02
N ALA A 24 -26.05 2.64 -26.03
CA ALA A 24 -26.82 3.87 -25.90
C ALA A 24 -28.06 3.60 -25.02
N GLY A 25 -27.94 3.91 -23.73
CA GLY A 25 -29.03 3.80 -22.78
C GLY A 25 -30.04 4.93 -22.94
N ASP A 26 -31.31 4.55 -22.98
CA ASP A 26 -32.52 5.38 -22.88
C ASP A 26 -32.35 6.64 -22.00
N LYS A 27 -32.70 7.82 -22.53
CA LYS A 27 -32.39 9.13 -21.93
C LYS A 27 -33.05 9.30 -20.55
N THR A 28 -34.24 8.73 -20.36
CA THR A 28 -34.98 8.72 -19.08
C THR A 28 -34.22 7.94 -18.00
N LYS A 29 -33.75 6.71 -18.31
CA LYS A 29 -32.90 5.93 -17.41
C LYS A 29 -31.56 6.61 -17.12
N LYS A 30 -31.04 7.43 -18.04
CA LYS A 30 -29.80 8.19 -17.85
C LYS A 30 -29.97 9.29 -16.81
N GLU A 31 -31.11 9.98 -16.81
CA GLU A 31 -31.42 11.03 -15.82
C GLU A 31 -31.70 10.44 -14.44
N GLU A 32 -32.45 9.35 -14.36
CA GLU A 32 -32.67 8.63 -13.10
C GLU A 32 -31.34 8.12 -12.51
N LYS A 33 -30.48 7.51 -13.33
CA LYS A 33 -29.12 7.11 -12.91
C LYS A 33 -28.27 8.30 -12.47
N LYS A 34 -28.43 9.49 -13.07
CA LYS A 34 -27.75 10.72 -12.64
C LYS A 34 -28.26 11.19 -11.29
N ALA A 35 -29.57 11.18 -11.05
CA ALA A 35 -30.17 11.51 -9.76
C ALA A 35 -29.67 10.56 -8.65
N ILE A 36 -29.70 9.25 -8.90
CA ILE A 36 -29.17 8.23 -7.97
C ILE A 36 -27.66 8.41 -7.72
N ARG A 37 -26.88 8.85 -8.71
CA ARG A 37 -25.44 9.14 -8.53
C ARG A 37 -25.20 10.41 -7.71
N LYS A 38 -26.07 11.41 -7.80
CA LYS A 38 -26.01 12.63 -7.00
C LYS A 38 -26.37 12.37 -5.53
N ALA A 39 -27.32 11.46 -5.26
CA ALA A 39 -27.77 11.11 -3.92
C ALA A 39 -26.82 10.19 -3.11
N ARG A 40 -25.60 9.93 -3.59
CA ARG A 40 -24.63 9.06 -2.88
C ARG A 40 -23.72 9.89 -2.01
N ASP A 41 -23.45 9.37 -0.83
CA ASP A 41 -22.48 9.98 0.07
C ASP A 41 -21.07 9.82 -0.51
N LYS A 42 -20.37 10.95 -0.65
CA LYS A 42 -19.00 11.04 -1.14
C LYS A 42 -18.16 11.73 -0.10
N TYR A 43 -17.05 11.10 0.22
CA TYR A 43 -16.12 11.58 1.23
C TYR A 43 -14.74 11.69 0.58
N LEU A 44 -14.07 12.79 0.90
CA LEU A 44 -12.65 12.97 0.64
C LEU A 44 -11.99 13.09 2.00
N VAL A 45 -11.12 12.15 2.33
CA VAL A 45 -10.40 12.12 3.60
C VAL A 45 -8.95 12.41 3.32
N LEU A 46 -8.42 13.41 4.02
CA LEU A 46 -7.00 13.74 4.05
C LEU A 46 -6.47 13.33 5.41
N GLY A 47 -5.44 12.49 5.44
CA GLY A 47 -4.74 12.13 6.66
C GLY A 47 -3.30 12.61 6.61
N LEU A 48 -2.86 13.20 7.71
CA LEU A 48 -1.48 13.60 7.94
C LEU A 48 -1.01 12.93 9.23
N GLY A 49 0.22 12.44 9.24
CA GLY A 49 0.75 11.74 10.41
C GLY A 49 2.25 11.53 10.39
N PHE A 50 2.68 10.77 11.38
CA PHE A 50 4.05 10.28 11.53
C PHE A 50 4.06 8.78 11.29
N SER A 51 5.16 8.27 10.77
CA SER A 51 5.39 6.84 10.58
C SER A 51 6.61 6.39 11.39
N TYR A 52 6.60 5.15 11.86
CA TYR A 52 7.78 4.51 12.43
C TYR A 52 7.99 3.22 11.67
N SER A 53 9.19 3.04 11.12
CA SER A 53 9.47 1.93 10.22
C SER A 53 10.68 1.13 10.69
N LYS A 54 10.63 -0.18 10.46
CA LYS A 54 11.74 -1.12 10.62
C LYS A 54 11.90 -1.90 9.31
N VAL A 55 13.06 -1.82 8.68
CA VAL A 55 13.30 -2.38 7.35
C VAL A 55 14.64 -3.13 7.35
N ILE A 56 14.64 -4.36 6.83
CA ILE A 56 15.85 -5.14 6.60
C ILE A 56 16.27 -4.92 5.15
N ASP A 57 17.53 -4.56 4.92
CA ASP A 57 18.01 -4.28 3.57
C ASP A 57 18.45 -5.53 2.79
N LYS A 58 17.50 -6.44 2.52
CA LYS A 58 17.75 -7.72 1.83
C LYS A 58 18.48 -7.63 0.47
N ALA A 59 18.57 -6.43 -0.11
CA ALA A 59 19.20 -6.16 -1.38
C ALA A 59 20.72 -6.06 -1.28
N THR A 60 21.24 -5.29 -0.32
CA THR A 60 22.65 -4.91 -0.29
C THR A 60 23.36 -5.25 1.01
N SER A 61 22.64 -5.34 2.14
CA SER A 61 23.24 -5.71 3.43
C SER A 61 22.22 -6.34 4.38
N PRO A 62 22.61 -7.28 5.27
CA PRO A 62 21.68 -7.87 6.25
C PRO A 62 21.27 -6.88 7.37
N LEU A 63 21.53 -5.57 7.21
CA LEU A 63 21.31 -4.56 8.25
C LEU A 63 19.82 -4.26 8.44
N LEU A 64 19.43 -4.14 9.71
CA LEU A 64 18.12 -3.69 10.13
C LEU A 64 18.16 -2.18 10.40
N TYR A 65 17.44 -1.42 9.59
CA TYR A 65 17.25 0.01 9.76
C TYR A 65 15.96 0.29 10.51
N LYS A 66 15.99 1.27 11.41
CA LYS A 66 14.81 1.72 12.18
C LYS A 66 14.81 3.24 12.30
N GLY A 67 13.63 3.83 12.36
CA GLY A 67 13.51 5.28 12.49
C GLY A 67 12.10 5.79 12.37
N PHE A 68 11.96 7.09 12.63
CA PHE A 68 10.72 7.82 12.44
C PHE A 68 10.73 8.51 11.08
N GLY A 69 9.56 8.60 10.47
CA GLY A 69 9.33 9.25 9.20
C GLY A 69 8.25 10.31 9.30
N PHE A 70 8.52 11.45 8.69
CA PHE A 70 7.55 12.52 8.46
C PHE A 70 7.84 13.13 7.09
N PRO A 71 6.80 13.42 6.27
CA PRO A 71 5.37 13.23 6.54
C PRO A 71 4.83 11.85 6.11
N TYR A 72 3.84 11.32 6.85
CA TYR A 72 2.86 10.36 6.32
C TYR A 72 1.67 11.16 5.79
N VAL A 73 1.31 10.95 4.52
CA VAL A 73 0.19 11.61 3.86
C VAL A 73 -0.71 10.54 3.26
N SER A 74 -2.00 10.62 3.52
CA SER A 74 -3.01 9.73 2.95
C SER A 74 -4.12 10.55 2.31
N LEU A 75 -4.55 10.11 1.14
CA LEU A 75 -5.68 10.65 0.39
C LEU A 75 -6.65 9.51 0.12
N ASN A 76 -7.85 9.60 0.67
CA ASN A 76 -8.87 8.57 0.48
C ASN A 76 -10.15 9.18 -0.09
N TYR A 77 -10.48 8.78 -1.31
CA TYR A 77 -11.76 9.08 -1.94
C TYR A 77 -12.71 7.90 -1.77
N PHE A 78 -13.78 8.12 -1.01
CA PHE A 78 -14.72 7.08 -0.59
C PHE A 78 -16.14 7.43 -1.04
N VAL A 79 -16.79 6.53 -1.77
CA VAL A 79 -18.19 6.67 -2.17
C VAL A 79 -18.99 5.55 -1.54
N HIS A 80 -19.88 5.92 -0.62
CA HIS A 80 -20.77 4.97 0.03
C HIS A 80 -22.16 5.02 -0.60
N SER A 81 -22.74 3.85 -0.78
CA SER A 81 -24.14 3.71 -1.11
C SER A 81 -24.65 2.39 -0.56
N ASP A 82 -25.96 2.31 -0.40
CA ASP A 82 -26.62 1.12 0.10
C ASP A 82 -26.24 -0.15 -0.66
N LYS A 83 -26.07 -0.06 -1.99
CA LYS A 83 -25.78 -1.21 -2.85
C LYS A 83 -24.30 -1.45 -3.10
N ARG A 84 -23.45 -0.43 -2.92
CA ARG A 84 -22.06 -0.47 -3.38
C ARG A 84 -21.18 0.51 -2.61
N ILE A 85 -19.97 0.07 -2.31
CA ILE A 85 -18.88 0.88 -1.77
C ILE A 85 -17.80 0.97 -2.83
N LYS A 86 -17.22 2.16 -3.00
CA LYS A 86 -16.01 2.36 -3.80
C LYS A 86 -15.01 3.15 -2.96
N SER A 87 -13.77 2.70 -2.92
CA SER A 87 -12.69 3.48 -2.35
C SER A 87 -11.48 3.54 -3.29
N LEU A 88 -10.84 4.70 -3.31
CA LEU A 88 -9.50 4.89 -3.83
C LEU A 88 -8.69 5.52 -2.71
N GLU A 89 -7.66 4.83 -2.25
CA GLU A 89 -6.75 5.26 -1.21
C GLU A 89 -5.35 5.36 -1.79
N ILE A 90 -4.68 6.46 -1.50
CA ILE A 90 -3.30 6.73 -1.92
C ILE A 90 -2.54 7.18 -0.67
N ASP A 91 -1.50 6.44 -0.32
CA ASP A 91 -0.64 6.72 0.82
C ASP A 91 0.79 7.02 0.35
N PHE A 92 1.42 7.97 1.03
CA PHE A 92 2.83 8.30 0.88
C PHE A 92 3.46 8.40 2.26
N ALA A 93 4.61 7.77 2.45
CA ALA A 93 5.38 7.87 3.68
C ALA A 93 6.87 7.98 3.36
N PHE A 94 7.55 8.95 3.95
CA PHE A 94 8.99 9.10 3.83
C PHE A 94 9.63 8.97 5.21
N ASN A 95 10.73 8.24 5.29
CA ASN A 95 11.42 7.91 6.53
C ASN A 95 12.93 8.12 6.37
N MET A 96 13.55 8.67 7.41
CA MET A 96 15.00 8.57 7.60
C MET A 96 15.24 7.46 8.61
N LEU A 97 15.92 6.40 8.16
CA LEU A 97 16.17 5.23 8.96
C LEU A 97 17.66 5.09 9.24
N HIS A 98 17.97 4.67 10.46
CA HIS A 98 19.34 4.49 10.92
C HIS A 98 19.51 3.04 11.37
N THR A 99 20.74 2.55 11.26
CA THR A 99 21.14 1.30 11.90
C THR A 99 22.39 1.58 12.73
N ARG A 100 22.64 0.74 13.73
CA ARG A 100 23.88 0.77 14.50
C ARG A 100 24.77 -0.33 13.97
N THR A 101 25.99 0.02 13.59
CA THR A 101 27.03 -0.97 13.31
C THR A 101 28.00 -1.03 14.49
N GLU A 102 28.83 -2.07 14.53
CA GLU A 102 29.86 -2.20 15.57
C GLU A 102 30.98 -1.16 15.40
N THR A 103 31.20 -0.69 14.17
CA THR A 103 32.15 0.36 13.83
C THR A 103 31.58 1.76 14.09
N PRO A 104 32.07 2.51 15.10
CA PRO A 104 31.51 3.81 15.49
C PRO A 104 31.56 4.88 14.40
N TRP A 105 32.47 4.71 13.43
CA TRP A 105 32.68 5.65 12.32
C TRP A 105 31.73 5.43 11.15
N TYR A 106 30.95 4.34 11.17
CA TYR A 106 30.06 3.97 10.08
C TYR A 106 28.62 3.75 10.58
N ASP A 107 27.86 4.84 10.67
CA ASP A 107 26.40 4.77 10.81
C ASP A 107 25.77 4.92 9.42
N PRO A 108 25.38 3.82 8.75
CA PRO A 108 24.67 3.95 7.49
C PRO A 108 23.25 4.45 7.79
N GLN A 109 22.85 5.42 6.99
CA GLN A 109 21.52 6.00 7.01
C GLN A 109 20.88 5.72 5.67
N ILE A 110 19.60 5.36 5.69
CA ILE A 110 18.84 5.18 4.47
C ILE A 110 17.64 6.13 4.48
N PHE A 111 17.44 6.77 3.33
CA PHE A 111 16.16 7.39 3.03
C PHE A 111 15.23 6.33 2.48
N SER A 112 14.07 6.15 3.09
CA SER A 112 13.09 5.16 2.66
C SER A 112 11.77 5.84 2.33
N GLY A 113 11.22 5.54 1.16
CA GLY A 113 9.87 5.95 0.77
C GLY A 113 8.97 4.75 0.55
N ASN A 114 7.73 4.89 0.98
CA ASN A 114 6.66 3.94 0.72
C ASN A 114 5.50 4.67 0.05
N THR A 115 5.00 4.12 -1.04
CA THR A 115 3.78 4.59 -1.70
C THR A 115 2.81 3.42 -1.83
N ALA A 116 1.56 3.62 -1.44
CA ALA A 116 0.52 2.61 -1.59
C ALA A 116 -0.66 3.20 -2.35
N ILE A 117 -1.23 2.42 -3.26
CA ILE A 117 -2.47 2.73 -3.96
C ILE A 117 -3.38 1.54 -3.76
N ARG A 118 -4.57 1.76 -3.20
CA ARG A 118 -5.59 0.74 -3.04
C ARG A 118 -6.89 1.19 -3.69
N TYR A 119 -7.40 0.37 -4.59
CA TYR A 119 -8.69 0.57 -5.23
C TYR A 119 -9.60 -0.62 -4.99
N ASN A 120 -10.81 -0.39 -4.50
CA ASN A 120 -11.80 -1.46 -4.38
C ASN A 120 -13.19 -1.03 -4.82
N ILE A 121 -13.96 -2.02 -5.26
CA ILE A 121 -15.38 -1.87 -5.58
C ILE A 121 -16.11 -3.02 -4.91
N LEU A 122 -16.81 -2.75 -3.81
CA LEU A 122 -17.53 -3.78 -3.06
C LEU A 122 -19.03 -3.66 -3.32
N TYR A 123 -19.67 -4.76 -3.68
CA TYR A 123 -21.11 -4.85 -3.89
C TYR A 123 -21.78 -5.50 -2.69
N ARG A 124 -22.91 -4.94 -2.25
CA ARG A 124 -23.69 -5.52 -1.15
C ARG A 124 -24.28 -6.83 -1.63
N ILE A 125 -23.87 -7.94 -1.02
CA ILE A 125 -24.40 -9.27 -1.34
C ILE A 125 -25.72 -9.48 -0.61
N LYS A 126 -25.70 -9.33 0.72
CA LYS A 126 -26.86 -9.58 1.56
C LYS A 126 -26.80 -8.74 2.82
N LYS A 127 -27.98 -8.50 3.39
CA LYS A 127 -28.10 -8.09 4.78
C LYS A 127 -28.21 -9.35 5.64
N ILE A 128 -27.25 -9.58 6.52
CA ILE A 128 -27.18 -10.75 7.39
C ILE A 128 -27.62 -10.35 8.81
N TYR A 129 -28.06 -11.33 9.61
CA TYR A 129 -28.41 -11.16 11.01
C TYR A 129 -29.50 -10.11 11.25
N LYS A 130 -30.74 -10.43 10.84
CA LYS A 130 -31.93 -9.55 10.99
C LYS A 130 -31.69 -8.12 10.47
N ASN A 131 -31.03 -7.99 9.32
CA ASN A 131 -30.67 -6.71 8.70
C ASN A 131 -29.72 -5.79 9.51
N ARG A 132 -29.01 -6.34 10.51
CA ARG A 132 -28.06 -5.58 11.32
C ARG A 132 -26.65 -5.57 10.76
N ILE A 133 -26.32 -6.46 9.83
CA ILE A 133 -24.98 -6.56 9.23
C ILE A 133 -25.13 -6.40 7.72
N ASN A 134 -24.45 -5.42 7.15
CA ASN A 134 -24.32 -5.31 5.70
C ASN A 134 -23.04 -6.03 5.28
N TRP A 135 -23.18 -7.04 4.42
CA TRP A 135 -22.05 -7.77 3.85
C TRP A 135 -21.80 -7.31 2.41
N TYR A 136 -20.57 -6.87 2.15
CA TYR A 136 -20.10 -6.44 0.85
C TYR A 136 -18.96 -7.32 0.38
N VAL A 137 -18.92 -7.65 -0.91
CA VAL A 137 -17.84 -8.40 -1.54
C VAL A 137 -17.53 -7.79 -2.90
N GLY A 138 -16.26 -7.79 -3.28
CA GLY A 138 -15.89 -7.40 -4.65
C GLY A 138 -14.39 -7.40 -4.89
N PRO A 139 -13.96 -6.99 -6.09
CA PRO A 139 -12.55 -6.95 -6.43
C PRO A 139 -11.81 -5.85 -5.66
N GLU A 140 -10.56 -6.13 -5.37
CA GLU A 140 -9.56 -5.20 -4.85
C GLU A 140 -8.31 -5.24 -5.73
N PHE A 141 -7.77 -4.06 -5.99
CA PHE A 141 -6.48 -3.86 -6.62
C PHE A 141 -5.60 -3.05 -5.70
N ASN A 142 -4.35 -3.46 -5.52
CA ASN A 142 -3.40 -2.76 -4.68
C ASN A 142 -2.02 -2.70 -5.34
N ILE A 143 -1.34 -1.57 -5.19
CA ILE A 143 0.05 -1.38 -5.57
C ILE A 143 0.76 -0.83 -4.35
N ASN A 144 1.85 -1.46 -3.94
CA ASN A 144 2.74 -0.95 -2.91
C ASN A 144 4.14 -0.83 -3.49
N ASN A 145 4.72 0.36 -3.48
CA ASN A 145 6.10 0.58 -3.87
C ASN A 145 6.89 1.00 -2.66
N HIS A 146 8.04 0.39 -2.50
CA HIS A 146 8.99 0.73 -1.45
C HIS A 146 10.32 1.00 -2.09
N PHE A 147 10.90 2.16 -1.85
CA PHE A 147 12.24 2.48 -2.32
C PHE A 147 13.13 2.89 -1.15
N ARG A 148 14.42 2.68 -1.33
CA ARG A 148 15.47 2.96 -0.37
C ARG A 148 16.63 3.60 -1.10
N VAL A 149 17.20 4.63 -0.50
CA VAL A 149 18.40 5.30 -0.97
C VAL A 149 19.44 5.27 0.13
N ASN A 150 20.56 4.61 -0.12
CA ASN A 150 21.75 4.67 0.71
C ASN A 150 22.88 5.33 -0.09
N TYR A 151 23.11 6.62 0.13
CA TYR A 151 24.14 7.38 -0.58
C TYR A 151 25.56 6.83 -0.38
N LYS A 152 25.80 6.02 0.66
CA LYS A 152 27.11 5.41 0.93
C LYS A 152 27.42 4.16 0.08
N TYR A 153 26.44 3.60 -0.64
CA TYR A 153 26.61 2.35 -1.41
C TYR A 153 26.92 2.56 -2.90
N GLY A 154 27.27 3.79 -3.32
CA GLY A 154 27.75 4.06 -4.68
C GLY A 154 26.78 3.56 -5.76
N ASN A 155 27.23 2.61 -6.59
CA ASN A 155 26.42 2.03 -7.68
C ASN A 155 25.18 1.25 -7.20
N SER A 156 25.12 0.87 -5.92
CA SER A 156 24.02 0.16 -5.27
C SER A 156 23.23 1.07 -4.32
N ALA A 157 23.33 2.39 -4.50
CA ALA A 157 22.69 3.37 -3.64
C ALA A 157 21.16 3.33 -3.72
N PHE A 158 20.57 2.99 -4.87
CA PHE A 158 19.12 2.99 -5.05
C PHE A 158 18.55 1.58 -5.15
N ASN A 159 17.61 1.27 -4.25
CA ASN A 159 16.90 0.00 -4.23
C ASN A 159 15.39 0.26 -4.27
N PHE A 160 14.63 -0.55 -4.99
CA PHE A 160 13.17 -0.53 -4.95
C PHE A 160 12.56 -1.93 -4.98
N ASP A 161 11.40 -2.05 -4.35
CA ASP A 161 10.52 -3.22 -4.39
C ASP A 161 9.12 -2.72 -4.75
N SER A 162 8.50 -3.33 -5.76
CA SER A 162 7.09 -3.07 -6.11
C SER A 162 6.28 -4.34 -5.98
N TYR A 163 5.14 -4.23 -5.30
CA TYR A 163 4.17 -5.30 -5.10
C TYR A 163 2.85 -4.86 -5.70
N MET A 164 2.35 -5.62 -6.68
CA MET A 164 1.07 -5.36 -7.31
C MET A 164 0.16 -6.55 -7.08
N GLY A 165 -0.99 -6.33 -6.47
CA GLY A 165 -1.97 -7.35 -6.17
C GLY A 165 -3.31 -7.07 -6.83
N PHE A 166 -3.95 -8.14 -7.30
CA PHE A 166 -5.35 -8.16 -7.67
C PHE A 166 -6.03 -9.30 -6.95
N GLY A 167 -7.18 -9.05 -6.34
CA GLY A 167 -7.87 -10.06 -5.57
C GLY A 167 -9.27 -9.66 -5.17
N PHE A 168 -9.71 -10.22 -4.06
CA PHE A 168 -11.06 -10.00 -3.52
C PHE A 168 -10.98 -9.39 -2.14
N ALA A 169 -11.94 -8.53 -1.85
CA ALA A 169 -12.16 -8.00 -0.53
C ALA A 169 -13.61 -8.24 -0.09
N THR A 170 -13.76 -8.51 1.20
CA THR A 170 -15.04 -8.64 1.88
C THR A 170 -15.10 -7.64 3.02
N ARG A 171 -16.23 -6.96 3.18
CA ARG A 171 -16.45 -5.96 4.22
C ARG A 171 -17.76 -6.21 4.93
N PHE A 172 -17.72 -6.17 6.25
CA PHE A 172 -18.86 -6.26 7.14
C PHE A 172 -19.08 -4.90 7.79
N GLU A 173 -20.28 -4.35 7.65
CA GLU A 173 -20.66 -3.10 8.30
C GLU A 173 -21.79 -3.31 9.29
N PHE A 174 -21.57 -2.84 10.52
CA PHE A 174 -22.51 -2.88 11.63
C PHE A 174 -22.96 -1.43 11.91
N PRO A 175 -24.08 -0.97 11.32
CA PRO A 175 -24.65 0.31 11.67
C PRO A 175 -25.29 0.25 13.06
N PHE A 176 -24.97 1.22 13.91
CA PHE A 176 -25.64 1.43 15.20
C PHE A 176 -25.96 2.91 15.37
N SER A 177 -27.19 3.18 15.78
CA SER A 177 -27.68 4.54 16.01
C SER A 177 -27.94 4.72 17.50
N TYR A 178 -27.35 5.75 18.08
CA TYR A 178 -27.68 6.18 19.44
C TYR A 178 -28.70 7.29 19.37
N LYS A 179 -29.88 7.05 19.95
CA LYS A 179 -30.90 8.09 20.15
C LYS A 179 -30.46 9.04 21.27
N SER A 180 -30.79 10.30 21.09
CA SER A 180 -30.54 11.40 22.01
C SER A 180 -31.16 11.08 23.35
N LYS A 181 -30.34 11.09 24.38
CA LYS A 181 -30.77 10.98 25.77
C LYS A 181 -30.11 12.10 26.54
N LYS A 182 -30.91 12.85 27.29
CA LYS A 182 -30.41 13.81 28.26
C LYS A 182 -29.72 13.01 29.36
N MET A 183 -28.40 13.13 29.46
CA MET A 183 -27.63 12.51 30.54
C MET A 183 -27.27 13.59 31.55
N LYS A 184 -27.59 13.34 32.82
CA LYS A 184 -27.16 14.16 33.95
C LYS A 184 -26.00 13.40 34.62
N ILE A 185 -24.78 13.88 34.44
CA ILE A 185 -23.63 13.39 35.19
C ILE A 185 -23.39 14.41 36.30
N TRP A 186 -23.68 14.00 37.53
CA TRP A 186 -23.58 14.77 38.76
C TRP A 186 -24.41 16.08 38.74
N PHE A 187 -23.89 17.15 38.14
CA PHE A 187 -24.57 18.45 37.99
C PHE A 187 -24.52 19.07 36.59
N MET A 188 -23.78 18.49 35.64
CA MET A 188 -23.79 18.97 34.25
C MET A 188 -24.83 18.22 33.43
N LYS A 189 -25.75 18.97 32.79
CA LYS A 189 -26.72 18.43 31.83
C LYS A 189 -26.06 18.37 30.46
N PHE A 190 -25.71 17.17 29.99
CA PHE A 190 -25.21 16.97 28.63
C PHE A 190 -26.35 16.51 27.71
N ASN A 191 -26.57 17.29 26.64
CA ASN A 191 -27.44 16.89 25.54
C ASN A 191 -26.61 16.12 24.52
N ARG A 192 -26.72 14.79 24.55
CA ARG A 192 -26.05 13.93 23.57
C ARG A 192 -26.85 13.95 22.27
N ARG A 193 -26.29 14.52 21.20
CA ARG A 193 -26.90 14.54 19.86
C ARG A 193 -27.07 13.13 19.29
N ASP A 194 -28.07 12.94 18.45
CA ASP A 194 -28.23 11.73 17.64
C ASP A 194 -26.98 11.51 16.80
N ARG A 195 -26.42 10.31 16.86
CA ARG A 195 -25.26 9.93 16.05
C ARG A 195 -25.51 8.56 15.44
N ASN A 196 -25.33 8.51 14.12
CA ASN A 196 -25.25 7.27 13.37
C ASN A 196 -23.78 6.87 13.30
N LEU A 197 -23.45 5.78 13.96
CA LEU A 197 -22.11 5.21 13.95
C LEU A 197 -22.14 3.92 13.12
N ARG A 198 -20.99 3.60 12.55
CA ARG A 198 -20.82 2.42 11.72
C ARG A 198 -19.48 1.80 12.05
N LEU A 199 -19.52 0.59 12.59
CA LEU A 199 -18.32 -0.23 12.72
C LEU A 199 -18.16 -0.98 11.41
N SER A 200 -16.98 -0.89 10.80
CA SER A 200 -16.67 -1.60 9.57
C SER A 200 -15.42 -2.43 9.74
N TRP A 201 -15.49 -3.69 9.31
CA TRP A 201 -14.34 -4.58 9.25
C TRP A 201 -14.19 -5.07 7.81
N GLN A 202 -12.97 -5.00 7.28
CA GLN A 202 -12.67 -5.40 5.91
C GLN A 202 -11.51 -6.40 5.91
N PHE A 203 -11.68 -7.47 5.16
CA PHE A 203 -10.67 -8.47 4.88
C PHE A 203 -10.38 -8.47 3.38
N SER A 204 -9.10 -8.43 3.03
CA SER A 204 -8.63 -8.37 1.64
C SER A 204 -7.67 -9.52 1.39
N MET A 205 -7.90 -10.26 0.31
CA MET A 205 -7.12 -11.42 -0.09
C MET A 205 -6.62 -11.23 -1.53
N PRO A 206 -5.31 -11.01 -1.76
CA PRO A 206 -4.76 -10.98 -3.10
C PRO A 206 -4.81 -12.38 -3.70
N VAL A 207 -5.26 -12.50 -4.96
CA VAL A 207 -5.32 -13.76 -5.70
C VAL A 207 -4.15 -13.85 -6.67
N ILE A 208 -3.89 -12.74 -7.37
CA ILE A 208 -2.75 -12.57 -8.26
C ILE A 208 -1.83 -11.54 -7.60
N ASN A 209 -0.55 -11.87 -7.51
CA ASN A 209 0.46 -10.98 -6.98
C ASN A 209 1.67 -10.98 -7.92
N MET A 210 2.17 -9.78 -8.24
CA MET A 210 3.39 -9.58 -8.99
C MET A 210 4.36 -8.81 -8.11
N ILE A 211 5.57 -9.36 -7.98
CA ILE A 211 6.65 -8.75 -7.22
C ILE A 211 7.75 -8.38 -8.20
N ILE A 212 8.09 -7.10 -8.26
CA ILE A 212 9.19 -6.58 -9.05
C ILE A 212 10.28 -6.14 -8.08
N ARG A 213 11.44 -6.80 -8.20
CA ARG A 213 12.65 -6.47 -7.45
C ARG A 213 13.84 -6.55 -8.41
N PRO A 214 14.64 -5.49 -8.55
CA PRO A 214 15.92 -5.55 -9.26
C PRO A 214 16.83 -6.62 -8.65
N SER A 215 17.60 -7.30 -9.50
CA SER A 215 18.76 -8.04 -9.03
C SER A 215 19.86 -7.04 -8.68
N TYR A 216 20.26 -7.04 -7.41
CA TYR A 216 21.34 -6.18 -6.94
C TYR A 216 22.67 -6.94 -6.99
N VAL A 217 23.75 -6.21 -7.29
CA VAL A 217 25.09 -6.73 -7.02
C VAL A 217 25.23 -6.69 -5.50
N THR A 218 25.13 -7.86 -4.87
CA THR A 218 25.34 -7.97 -3.43
C THR A 218 26.77 -7.52 -3.14
N ILE A 219 26.94 -6.58 -2.22
CA ILE A 219 28.27 -6.27 -1.68
C ILE A 219 28.63 -7.49 -0.81
N THR A 220 29.28 -8.49 -1.42
CA THR A 220 29.66 -9.75 -0.76
C THR A 220 30.78 -9.58 0.26
N ASN A 221 31.45 -8.43 0.28
CA ASN A 221 32.59 -8.15 1.14
C ASN A 221 32.24 -7.12 2.23
N PHE A 222 31.41 -7.51 3.19
CA PHE A 222 31.56 -7.04 4.56
C PHE A 222 32.41 -8.07 5.32
N ILE A 223 33.59 -8.38 4.79
CA ILE A 223 34.58 -9.15 5.52
C ILE A 223 35.33 -8.14 6.39
N ASP A 224 35.37 -8.44 7.69
CA ASP A 224 36.15 -7.73 8.70
C ASP A 224 37.54 -7.37 8.12
N PRO A 225 37.98 -6.09 8.15
CA PRO A 225 39.31 -5.69 7.67
C PRO A 225 40.43 -6.55 8.24
N ASP A 226 40.26 -7.05 9.47
CA ASP A 226 41.21 -7.93 10.15
C ASP A 226 41.26 -9.34 9.53
N LEU A 227 40.15 -9.83 8.97
CA LEU A 227 40.13 -11.07 8.18
C LEU A 227 40.79 -10.91 6.80
N GLN A 228 40.66 -9.73 6.17
CA GLN A 228 41.37 -9.48 4.90
C GLN A 228 42.88 -9.37 5.09
N ALA A 229 43.34 -8.77 6.21
CA ALA A 229 44.76 -8.68 6.53
C ALA A 229 45.39 -10.05 6.81
N SER A 230 44.67 -10.96 7.48
CA SER A 230 45.14 -12.33 7.75
C SER A 230 45.17 -13.21 6.51
N VAL A 231 44.19 -13.12 5.61
CA VAL A 231 44.17 -13.91 4.36
C VAL A 231 45.17 -13.39 3.32
N ALA A 232 45.41 -12.07 3.27
CA ALA A 232 46.42 -11.49 2.39
C ALA A 232 47.87 -11.71 2.90
N GLY A 233 48.05 -11.90 4.21
CA GLY A 233 49.34 -12.23 4.81
C GLY A 233 49.84 -13.65 4.49
N ASP A 234 48.93 -14.59 4.25
CA ASP A 234 49.28 -16.01 4.02
C ASP A 234 49.58 -16.37 2.55
N GLN A 235 49.38 -15.45 1.60
CA GLN A 235 49.54 -15.74 0.15
C GLN A 235 50.90 -15.30 -0.45
N VAL A 236 51.84 -14.77 0.34
CA VAL A 236 53.10 -14.19 -0.19
C VAL A 236 54.36 -15.06 0.01
N SER A 237 54.27 -16.27 0.59
CA SER A 237 55.50 -17.04 0.93
C SER A 237 55.71 -18.42 0.28
N SER A 238 54.86 -18.89 -0.65
CA SER A 238 55.06 -20.22 -1.27
C SER A 238 55.11 -20.17 -2.79
N GLY A 239 56.23 -19.70 -3.35
CA GLY A 239 56.42 -19.63 -4.80
C GLY A 239 57.88 -19.44 -5.22
N PHE A 240 58.79 -20.29 -4.76
CA PHE A 240 60.09 -20.51 -5.38
C PHE A 240 60.44 -22.00 -5.29
N PHE A 241 60.20 -22.72 -6.38
CA PHE A 241 61.03 -23.79 -6.94
C PHE A 241 60.66 -23.98 -8.41
#